data_AF-A0A9D3PHA4-F1
#
_entry.id   AF-A0A9D3PHA4-F1
#
_cell.length_a   1.000
_cell.length_b   1.000
_cell.length_c   1.000
_cell.angle_alpha   90.00
_cell.angle_beta   90.00
_cell.angle_gamma   90.00
#
_symmetry.space_group_name_H-M   'P 1'
#
loop_
_entity.id
_entity.type
_entity.pdbx_description
1 polymer ?
#
loop_
_entity_poly.entity_id
_entity_poly.type
_entity_poly.pdbx_seq_one_letter_code
_entity_poly.pdbx_strand_id
1 'polypeptide(L)'
;MIAVTGGHAPTRSPESACLGMGNTPARGVTTLTARSKRKRVITTVQRQAANIRERKRMFSLNEAFDELRKKVPTFAYEKRLSRIETLRLAIVYISFMTDLLKEN
;
A
#
# COMPACT_ATOMS: atom_id res chain seq x y z
N MET A 1 -49.15 29.28 2.47
CA MET A 1 -48.61 30.13 1.39
C MET A 1 -47.10 30.20 1.61
N ILE A 2 -46.15 29.74 0.80
CA ILE A 2 -45.99 29.26 -0.59
C ILE A 2 -44.70 28.38 -0.49
N ALA A 3 -44.72 27.05 -0.68
CA ALA A 3 -44.42 26.28 -1.90
C ALA A 3 -43.03 26.50 -2.57
N VAL A 4 -42.46 25.36 -3.01
CA VAL A 4 -41.39 25.12 -4.03
C VAL A 4 -39.93 25.37 -3.57
N THR A 5 -38.89 24.55 -3.78
CA THR A 5 -38.47 23.46 -4.69
C THR A 5 -37.51 22.52 -3.92
N GLY A 6 -37.46 21.19 -4.03
CA GLY A 6 -37.58 20.34 -5.23
C GLY A 6 -36.20 20.12 -5.90
N GLY A 7 -35.44 19.10 -5.49
CA GLY A 7 -34.13 18.80 -6.06
C GLY A 7 -33.51 17.48 -5.60
N HIS A 8 -34.16 16.35 -5.90
CA HIS A 8 -33.57 15.01 -5.73
C HIS A 8 -32.94 14.59 -7.07
N ALA A 9 -31.62 14.54 -7.14
CA ALA A 9 -30.90 14.08 -8.32
C ALA A 9 -30.93 12.54 -8.39
N PRO A 10 -31.30 11.93 -9.54
CA PRO A 10 -31.26 10.48 -9.68
C PRO A 10 -29.81 10.03 -9.92
N THR A 11 -29.26 9.25 -9.00
CA THR A 11 -28.02 8.49 -9.17
C THR A 11 -28.26 7.38 -10.20
N ARG A 12 -27.80 7.61 -11.44
CA ARG A 12 -27.69 6.57 -12.47
C ARG A 12 -26.58 5.59 -12.09
N SER A 13 -26.98 4.37 -11.71
CA SER A 13 -26.14 3.17 -11.73
C SER A 13 -25.80 2.81 -13.18
N PRO A 14 -24.54 2.50 -13.55
CA PRO A 14 -24.26 1.77 -14.77
C PRO A 14 -24.27 0.28 -14.42
N GLU A 15 -25.40 -0.38 -14.67
CA GLU A 15 -25.51 -1.82 -14.59
C GLU A 15 -24.66 -2.46 -15.70
N SER A 16 -24.00 -3.55 -15.31
CA SER A 16 -23.06 -4.32 -16.11
C SER A 16 -23.76 -5.10 -17.21
N ALA A 17 -23.35 -4.88 -18.45
CA ALA A 17 -23.65 -5.78 -19.57
C ALA A 17 -22.44 -5.89 -20.51
N CYS A 18 -21.37 -6.50 -20.02
CA CYS A 18 -20.29 -7.01 -20.88
C CYS A 18 -20.71 -8.39 -21.40
N LEU A 19 -21.52 -8.43 -22.46
CA LEU A 19 -21.77 -9.67 -23.18
C LEU A 19 -20.57 -9.96 -24.08
N GLY A 20 -19.85 -11.02 -23.73
CA GLY A 20 -18.70 -11.51 -24.48
C GLY A 20 -19.10 -12.11 -25.81
N MET A 21 -18.40 -11.71 -26.87
CA MET A 21 -18.44 -12.37 -28.17
C MET A 21 -17.02 -12.74 -28.60
N GLY A 22 -16.78 -14.05 -28.69
CA GLY A 22 -15.90 -14.70 -29.66
C GLY A 22 -14.38 -14.53 -29.54
N ASN A 23 -13.70 -15.47 -28.87
CA ASN A 23 -12.28 -15.74 -29.14
C ASN A 23 -12.19 -16.89 -30.18
N THR A 24 -11.76 -16.56 -31.41
CA THR A 24 -11.18 -17.53 -32.35
C THR A 24 -9.67 -17.30 -32.42
N PRO A 25 -8.80 -18.31 -32.20
CA PRO A 25 -7.36 -18.12 -32.33
C PRO A 25 -6.95 -18.37 -33.78
N ALA A 26 -6.83 -17.31 -34.58
CA ALA A 26 -6.13 -17.38 -35.85
C ALA A 26 -4.64 -17.05 -35.66
N ARG A 27 -3.83 -18.04 -35.98
CA ARG A 27 -2.36 -18.14 -35.92
C ARG A 27 -1.71 -17.07 -36.82
N GLY A 28 -0.72 -16.34 -36.31
CA GLY A 28 0.08 -15.37 -37.09
C GLY A 28 1.46 -15.13 -36.47
N VAL A 29 2.50 -15.39 -37.26
CA VAL A 29 3.93 -15.43 -36.91
C VAL A 29 4.59 -14.05 -37.02
N THR A 30 5.54 -13.79 -36.11
CA THR A 30 6.60 -12.74 -36.06
C THR A 30 6.30 -11.32 -36.54
N THR A 31 6.47 -10.36 -35.62
CA THR A 31 7.33 -9.18 -35.87
C THR A 31 7.88 -8.64 -34.55
N LEU A 32 9.19 -8.78 -34.33
CA LEU A 32 9.97 -7.97 -33.40
C LEU A 32 10.13 -6.58 -34.04
N THR A 33 9.11 -5.72 -33.92
CA THR A 33 9.19 -4.34 -34.40
C THR A 33 9.42 -3.39 -33.23
N ALA A 34 10.50 -2.64 -33.35
CA ALA A 34 10.94 -1.59 -32.44
C ALA A 34 9.77 -0.71 -32.00
N ARG A 35 9.28 -0.92 -30.78
CA ARG A 35 8.18 -0.13 -30.24
C ARG A 35 8.76 1.21 -29.79
N SER A 36 8.56 2.22 -30.62
CA SER A 36 8.74 3.64 -30.33
C SER A 36 8.56 3.92 -28.84
N LYS A 37 9.54 4.58 -28.22
CA LYS A 37 9.50 5.12 -26.84
C LYS A 37 8.40 6.19 -26.74
N ARG A 38 7.12 5.83 -26.95
CA ARG A 38 5.99 6.64 -26.50
C ARG A 38 6.12 6.67 -24.98
N LYS A 39 6.49 7.84 -24.44
CA LYS A 39 6.34 8.15 -23.01
C LYS A 39 4.94 7.70 -22.62
N ARG A 40 4.80 6.57 -21.92
CA ARG A 40 3.50 6.08 -21.47
C ARG A 40 2.96 7.14 -20.52
N VAL A 41 1.90 7.82 -20.92
CA VAL A 41 1.16 8.70 -20.03
C VAL A 41 0.50 7.81 -18.99
N ILE A 42 0.92 7.94 -17.73
CA ILE A 42 0.34 7.17 -16.61
C ILE A 42 -1.11 7.61 -16.47
N THR A 43 -2.04 6.68 -16.64
CA THR A 43 -3.46 6.97 -16.45
C THR A 43 -3.77 7.19 -14.96
N THR A 44 -4.84 7.92 -14.68
CA THR A 44 -5.32 8.15 -13.30
C THR A 44 -5.53 6.83 -12.56
N VAL A 45 -6.11 5.83 -13.22
CA VAL A 45 -6.32 4.47 -12.69
C VAL A 45 -4.99 3.78 -12.34
N GLN A 46 -3.98 3.88 -13.21
CA GLN A 46 -2.65 3.32 -12.94
C GLN A 46 -1.98 3.99 -11.74
N ARG A 47 -2.12 5.32 -11.62
CA ARG A 47 -1.61 6.08 -10.48
C ARG A 47 -2.31 5.67 -9.17
N GLN A 48 -3.64 5.53 -9.18
CA GLN A 48 -4.41 5.06 -8.03
C GLN A 48 -3.99 3.65 -7.61
N ALA A 49 -3.86 2.73 -8.57
CA ALA A 49 -3.40 1.36 -8.30
C ALA A 49 -1.99 1.35 -7.67
N ALA A 50 -1.07 2.22 -8.14
CA ALA A 50 0.24 2.39 -7.54
C ALA A 50 0.17 2.90 -6.10
N ASN A 51 -0.64 3.93 -5.83
CA ASN A 51 -0.81 4.48 -4.49
C ASN A 51 -1.37 3.45 -3.50
N ILE A 52 -2.32 2.61 -3.93
CA ILE A 52 -2.87 1.52 -3.11
C ILE A 52 -1.77 0.51 -2.75
N ARG A 53 -0.94 0.12 -3.73
CA ARG A 53 0.17 -0.80 -3.47
C ARG A 53 1.16 -0.23 -2.47
N GLU A 54 1.54 1.04 -2.63
CA GLU A 54 2.48 1.67 -1.69
C GLU A 54 1.88 1.80 -0.29
N ARG A 55 0.58 2.11 -0.17
CA ARG A 55 -0.09 2.13 1.13
C ARG A 55 -0.04 0.75 1.81
N LYS A 56 -0.30 -0.34 1.06
CA LYS A 56 -0.20 -1.71 1.59
C LYS A 56 1.23 -2.05 2.03
N ARG A 57 2.23 -1.69 1.22
CA ARG A 57 3.64 -1.87 1.58
C ARG A 57 3.99 -1.12 2.87
N MET A 58 3.57 0.14 2.98
CA MET A 58 3.84 0.95 4.17
C MET A 58 3.09 0.44 5.41
N PHE A 59 1.89 -0.11 5.25
CA PHE A 59 1.15 -0.75 6.34
C PHE A 59 1.94 -1.92 6.93
N SER A 60 2.40 -2.85 6.08
CA SER A 60 3.22 -4.00 6.52
C SER A 60 4.52 -3.57 7.21
N LEU A 61 5.17 -2.51 6.70
CA LEU A 61 6.35 -1.94 7.36
C LEU A 61 6.02 -1.39 8.75
N ASN A 62 4.92 -0.65 8.88
CA ASN A 62 4.52 -0.08 10.16
C ASN A 62 4.13 -1.16 11.18
N GLU A 63 3.50 -2.24 10.73
CA GLU A 63 3.16 -3.40 11.56
C GLU A 63 4.41 -4.06 12.12
N ALA A 64 5.40 -4.38 11.27
CA ALA A 64 6.68 -4.92 11.71
C ALA A 64 7.41 -3.98 12.69
N PHE A 65 7.27 -2.66 12.49
CA PHE A 65 7.84 -1.68 13.40
C PHE A 65 7.14 -1.68 14.76
N ASP A 66 5.82 -1.88 14.79
CA ASP A 66 5.05 -2.00 16.03
C ASP A 66 5.34 -3.30 16.78
N GLU A 67 5.64 -4.40 16.07
CA GLU A 67 6.17 -5.61 16.68
C GLU A 67 7.55 -5.38 17.31
N LEU A 68 8.44 -4.68 16.62
CA LEU A 68 9.75 -4.31 17.18
C LEU A 68 9.58 -3.51 18.48
N ARG A 69 8.68 -2.52 18.51
CA ARG A 69 8.42 -1.72 19.73
C ARG A 69 8.01 -2.58 20.93
N LYS A 70 7.26 -3.66 20.72
CA LYS A 70 6.85 -4.58 21.81
C LYS A 70 8.01 -5.39 22.38
N LYS A 71 9.09 -5.56 21.62
CA LYS A 71 10.30 -6.31 22.04
C LYS A 71 11.36 -5.41 22.66
N VAL A 72 11.34 -4.13 22.33
CA VAL A 72 12.24 -3.13 22.89
C VAL A 72 11.80 -2.82 24.33
N PRO A 73 12.70 -2.85 25.32
CA PRO A 73 12.35 -2.56 26.71
C PRO A 73 11.95 -1.08 26.87
N THR A 74 10.73 -0.83 27.32
CA THR A 74 10.19 0.52 27.62
C THR A 74 9.29 0.46 28.85
N PHE A 75 9.06 1.60 29.52
CA PHE A 75 8.11 1.64 30.62
C PHE A 75 6.66 1.53 30.11
N ALA A 76 5.79 0.86 30.87
CA ALA A 76 4.42 0.53 30.41
C ALA A 76 3.53 1.77 30.19
N TYR A 77 3.83 2.89 30.83
CA TYR A 77 3.12 4.16 30.72
C TYR A 77 3.81 5.15 29.78
N GLU A 78 4.83 4.70 29.05
CA GLU A 78 5.65 5.56 28.22
C GLU A 78 5.01 5.79 26.84
N LYS A 79 5.23 6.97 26.29
CA LYS A 79 4.72 7.34 24.97
C LYS A 79 5.29 6.41 23.90
N ARG A 80 4.51 6.15 22.84
CA ARG A 80 4.97 5.41 21.65
C ARG A 80 6.25 6.05 21.08
N LEU A 81 7.34 5.27 21.10
CA LEU A 81 8.66 5.69 20.59
C LEU A 81 8.64 6.04 19.10
N SER A 82 9.41 7.06 18.71
CA SER A 82 9.65 7.40 17.30
C SER A 82 10.47 6.31 16.59
N ARG A 83 10.52 6.36 15.25
CA ARG A 83 11.26 5.35 14.48
C ARG A 83 12.76 5.35 14.83
N ILE A 84 13.37 6.51 15.00
CA ILE A 84 14.79 6.58 15.31
C ILE A 84 15.09 6.07 16.73
N GLU A 85 14.24 6.39 17.69
CA GLU A 85 14.40 5.95 19.08
C GLU A 85 14.28 4.43 19.21
N THR A 86 13.25 3.84 18.60
CA THR A 86 13.07 2.38 18.62
C THR A 86 14.28 1.66 18.01
N LEU A 87 14.83 2.15 16.89
CA LEU A 87 16.01 1.53 16.28
C LEU A 87 17.25 1.66 17.16
N ARG A 88 17.50 2.83 17.73
CA ARG A 88 18.64 3.05 18.65
C ARG A 88 18.54 2.14 19.87
N LEU A 89 17.36 2.07 20.49
CA LEU A 89 17.16 1.27 21.70
C LEU A 89 17.22 -0.23 21.41
N ALA A 90 16.73 -0.69 20.26
CA ALA A 90 16.88 -2.08 19.84
C ALA A 90 18.36 -2.48 19.68
N ILE A 91 19.18 -1.63 19.07
CA ILE A 91 20.62 -1.89 18.91
C ILE A 91 21.29 -1.99 20.29
N VAL A 92 21.05 -1.02 21.16
CA VAL A 92 21.63 -1.02 22.52
C VAL A 92 21.18 -2.26 23.31
N TYR A 93 19.90 -2.64 23.19
CA TYR A 93 19.36 -3.80 23.89
C TYR A 93 19.97 -5.12 23.44
N ILE A 94 20.19 -5.30 22.12
CA ILE A 94 20.88 -6.49 21.60
C ILE A 94 22.31 -6.56 22.15
N SER A 95 23.05 -5.44 22.12
CA SER A 95 24.41 -5.39 22.67
C SER A 95 24.43 -5.73 24.16
N PHE A 96 23.55 -5.09 24.94
CA PHE A 96 23.43 -5.34 26.39
C PHE A 96 23.13 -6.81 26.71
N MET A 97 22.14 -7.40 26.04
CA MET A 97 21.82 -8.83 26.23
C MET A 97 22.97 -9.75 25.81
N THR A 98 23.72 -9.38 24.78
CA THR A 98 24.87 -10.14 24.32
C THR A 98 26.01 -10.11 25.33
N ASP A 99 26.25 -8.97 25.98
CA ASP A 99 27.33 -8.84 26.96
C ASP A 99 26.96 -9.53 28.29
N LEU A 100 25.71 -9.42 28.75
CA LEU A 100 25.21 -10.19 29.90
C LEU A 100 25.38 -11.70 29.74
N LEU A 101 25.24 -12.23 28.52
CA LEU A 101 25.42 -13.65 28.25
C LEU A 101 26.89 -14.09 28.20
N LYS A 102 27.84 -13.16 28.03
CA LYS A 102 29.29 -13.44 28.05
C LYS A 102 29.91 -13.32 29.44
N GLU A 103 29.28 -12.56 30.33
CA GLU A 103 29.74 -12.34 31.71
C GLU A 103 29.31 -13.46 32.68
N ASN A 104 28.61 -14.49 32.19
CA ASN A 104 28.30 -15.76 32.88
C ASN A 104 29.12 -16.91 32.27
#